data_AF-A0A497CV62-F1
#
_entry.id   AF-A0A497CV62-F1
#
_cell.length_a   1.000
_cell.length_b   1.000
_cell.length_c   1.000
_cell.angle_alpha   90.00
_cell.angle_beta   90.00
_cell.angle_gamma   90.00
#
_symmetry.space_group_name_H-M   'P 1'
#
loop_
_entity.id
_entity.type
_entity.pdbx_description
1 polymer ?
#
loop_
_entity_poly.entity_id
_entity_poly.type
_entity_poly.pdbx_seq_one_letter_code
_entity_poly.pdbx_strand_id
1 'polypeptide(L)'
;MDKERYKFLNYEITNDPSFMDEQNTMTPELREIQESLFLEIFEGNGDKKTINKLLKLIEKYPDNPQLKNYLSIAYKNNDNYKKAVEVNHWIEAEHPDYLFGKLNRAAEFYQKGEYEKIPEVLGELMEIKALYPERDLFHLAEVTGFIKIAVLYFIAVDNLEAATSRFEIMQEIAPDHPDTEFVQFEIMNANMGENLSMWDEEDKKKILVTPASNNLPKQVKEAPVFANEIINRLYDNGLYIQSELLKEILALPRKGLIADLELVLNDLLCRYEFFSQEMNDTGWEEENMNFAIHAIMLLAELRAEESLPKLLEVLRQDEDFLEFWLGDHITETIWEPIYCIGNQQMEMLKKFVQEPGVNTYAKTAVSRAVCQIFYHQPKRTEEVMQWFAQLFDFFANSVPEDNVIDSDTIGLLICDVADLKYKALLPQIKKLYEKEYVSKSITGEYEEIEKDIVKAITFQDKEELLSIENRYEQITSNWAGYTEEDMLEDSDDDFTYNDYEDIPITEPVRTDPKIGRNEPCPCGSGKKYKKCCMNKTT
;
A
#
# COMPACT_ATOMS: atom_id res chain seq x y z
N MET A 1 -2.68 -18.85 -32.74
CA MET A 1 -2.52 -18.35 -34.12
C MET A 1 -1.65 -17.11 -33.96
N ASP A 2 -0.35 -17.27 -34.15
CA ASP A 2 0.68 -16.22 -34.01
C ASP A 2 0.37 -15.02 -34.90
N LYS A 3 0.24 -13.84 -34.29
CA LYS A 3 0.46 -12.54 -34.94
C LYS A 3 1.05 -11.55 -33.94
N GLU A 4 2.31 -11.23 -34.19
CA GLU A 4 3.00 -9.96 -33.92
C GLU A 4 3.61 -9.75 -32.53
N ARG A 5 4.82 -10.31 -32.40
CA ARG A 5 5.89 -9.76 -31.55
C ARG A 5 6.19 -8.32 -32.00
N TYR A 6 5.85 -7.32 -31.18
CA TYR A 6 6.25 -5.93 -31.43
C TYR A 6 7.57 -5.62 -30.72
N LYS A 7 8.66 -5.68 -31.47
CA LYS A 7 9.81 -4.81 -31.22
C LYS A 7 10.64 -4.71 -32.48
N PHE A 8 10.55 -3.58 -33.19
CA PHE A 8 11.59 -2.96 -34.02
C PHE A 8 11.09 -1.58 -34.46
N LEU A 9 11.76 -0.51 -34.03
CA LEU A 9 11.58 0.82 -34.61
C LEU A 9 12.18 0.75 -36.02
N ASN A 10 11.33 0.71 -37.04
CA ASN A 10 11.78 0.69 -38.44
C ASN A 10 12.00 2.13 -38.98
N TYR A 11 12.41 3.02 -38.08
CA TYR A 11 12.65 4.45 -38.29
C TYR A 11 13.68 4.96 -37.28
N GLU A 12 14.31 6.08 -37.60
CA GLU A 12 15.28 6.77 -36.75
C GLU A 12 14.60 7.86 -35.89
N ILE A 13 15.19 8.17 -34.73
CA ILE A 13 14.70 9.20 -33.80
C ILE A 13 15.80 10.25 -33.60
N THR A 14 15.43 11.53 -33.70
CA THR A 14 16.32 12.67 -33.43
C THR A 14 15.82 13.55 -32.28
N ASN A 15 16.77 14.13 -31.54
CA ASN A 15 16.54 15.16 -30.52
C ASN A 15 16.99 16.55 -31.01
N ASP A 16 17.27 16.70 -32.32
CA ASP A 16 17.66 17.98 -32.88
C ASP A 16 16.48 18.96 -32.81
N PRO A 17 16.57 20.04 -32.02
CA PRO A 17 15.47 20.99 -31.87
C PRO A 17 15.13 21.72 -33.17
N SER A 18 16.06 21.73 -34.15
CA SER A 18 15.84 22.34 -35.46
C SER A 18 15.17 21.41 -36.46
N PHE A 19 15.01 20.12 -36.14
CA PHE A 19 14.43 19.13 -37.05
C PHE A 19 13.01 19.50 -37.48
N MET A 20 12.22 20.07 -36.56
CA MET A 20 10.84 20.47 -36.84
C MET A 20 10.73 21.87 -37.45
N ASP A 21 11.83 22.58 -37.69
CA ASP A 21 11.79 23.98 -38.14
C ASP A 21 11.15 24.12 -39.52
N GLU A 22 11.53 23.28 -40.48
CA GLU A 22 10.95 23.30 -41.82
C GLU A 22 9.47 22.87 -41.78
N GLN A 23 9.15 21.84 -40.98
CA GLN A 23 7.78 21.36 -40.80
C GLN A 23 6.86 22.40 -40.16
N ASN A 24 7.38 23.20 -39.24
CA ASN A 24 6.63 24.21 -38.51
C ASN A 24 6.70 25.61 -39.15
N THR A 25 7.32 25.76 -40.32
CA THR A 25 7.54 27.09 -40.94
C THR A 25 8.25 28.06 -39.96
N MET A 26 9.30 27.57 -39.29
CA MET A 26 10.02 28.32 -38.26
C MET A 26 10.91 29.39 -38.88
N THR A 27 10.73 30.64 -38.46
CA THR A 27 11.59 31.77 -38.88
C THR A 27 12.71 31.99 -37.86
N PRO A 28 13.85 32.61 -38.24
CA PRO A 28 14.91 32.95 -37.28
C PRO A 28 14.39 33.79 -36.10
N GLU A 29 13.48 34.72 -36.38
CA GLU A 29 12.83 35.58 -35.39
C GLU A 29 11.97 34.78 -34.40
N LEU A 30 11.26 33.75 -34.87
CA LEU A 30 10.48 32.86 -34.00
C LEU A 30 11.39 31.94 -33.17
N ARG A 31 12.47 31.44 -33.76
CA ARG A 31 13.44 30.59 -33.07
C ARG A 31 14.06 31.29 -31.87
N GLU A 32 14.38 32.58 -32.00
CA GLU A 32 14.93 33.38 -30.91
C GLU A 32 14.00 33.53 -29.69
N ILE A 33 12.68 33.41 -29.90
CA ILE A 33 11.69 33.61 -28.83
C ILE A 33 11.00 32.31 -28.37
N GLN A 34 11.26 31.19 -29.04
CA GLN A 34 10.55 29.92 -28.82
C GLN A 34 10.76 29.37 -27.40
N GLU A 35 12.00 29.38 -26.90
CA GLU A 35 12.32 28.90 -25.55
C GLU A 35 11.63 29.76 -24.47
N SER A 36 11.65 31.08 -24.63
CA SER A 36 10.94 32.01 -23.74
C SER A 36 9.43 31.80 -23.78
N LEU A 37 8.85 31.53 -24.97
CA LEU A 37 7.42 31.24 -25.08
C LEU A 37 7.06 29.93 -24.40
N PHE A 38 7.90 28.90 -24.52
CA PHE A 38 7.69 27.63 -23.83
C PHE A 38 7.63 27.84 -22.31
N LEU A 39 8.64 28.50 -21.72
CA LEU A 39 8.66 28.78 -20.28
C LEU A 39 7.44 29.60 -19.84
N GLU A 40 7.05 30.64 -20.58
CA GLU A 40 5.87 31.46 -20.26
C GLU A 40 4.55 30.66 -20.23
N ILE A 41 4.44 29.56 -20.98
CA ILE A 41 3.23 28.73 -21.06
C ILE A 41 3.20 27.70 -19.93
N PHE A 42 4.35 27.04 -19.67
CA PHE A 42 4.45 25.93 -18.73
C PHE A 42 4.71 26.37 -17.29
N GLU A 43 5.42 27.48 -17.06
CA GLU A 43 5.63 28.04 -15.72
C GLU A 43 4.60 29.14 -15.35
N GLY A 44 3.98 29.76 -16.36
CA GLY A 44 3.09 30.92 -16.21
C GLY A 44 1.58 30.61 -16.28
N ASN A 45 1.19 29.33 -16.27
CA ASN A 45 -0.21 28.86 -16.37
C ASN A 45 -1.04 29.47 -17.52
N GLY A 46 -0.39 29.79 -18.65
CA GLY A 46 -1.11 30.32 -19.82
C GLY A 46 -1.88 31.63 -19.56
N ASP A 47 -1.28 32.57 -18.84
CA ASP A 47 -1.94 33.82 -18.47
C ASP A 47 -2.48 34.63 -19.69
N LYS A 48 -3.33 35.62 -19.41
CA LYS A 48 -3.92 36.47 -20.47
C LYS A 48 -2.87 37.22 -21.30
N LYS A 49 -1.68 37.49 -20.75
CA LYS A 49 -0.61 38.20 -21.45
C LYS A 49 0.05 37.28 -22.48
N THR A 50 0.37 36.04 -22.10
CA THR A 50 0.90 34.98 -22.97
C THR A 50 -0.07 34.63 -24.08
N ILE A 51 -1.36 34.46 -23.78
CA ILE A 51 -2.41 34.22 -24.79
C ILE A 51 -2.46 35.35 -25.83
N ASN A 52 -2.45 36.62 -25.38
CA ASN A 52 -2.48 37.76 -26.29
C ASN A 52 -1.19 37.89 -27.13
N LYS A 53 -0.04 37.48 -26.58
CA LYS A 53 1.24 37.42 -27.30
C LYS A 53 1.18 36.36 -28.40
N LEU A 54 0.67 35.16 -28.08
CA LEU A 54 0.49 34.07 -29.04
C LEU A 54 -0.46 34.44 -30.19
N LEU A 55 -1.60 35.08 -29.90
CA LEU A 55 -2.53 35.54 -30.94
C LEU A 55 -1.87 36.51 -31.94
N LYS A 56 -1.08 37.48 -31.44
CA LYS A 56 -0.33 38.41 -32.32
C LYS A 56 0.76 37.70 -33.14
N LEU A 57 1.41 36.70 -32.56
CA LEU A 57 2.40 35.90 -33.27
C LEU A 57 1.75 35.05 -34.36
N ILE A 58 0.57 34.48 -34.10
CA ILE A 58 -0.17 33.72 -35.12
C ILE A 58 -0.66 34.64 -36.25
N GLU A 59 -1.08 35.88 -35.97
CA GLU A 59 -1.37 36.85 -37.03
C GLU A 59 -0.14 37.18 -37.90
N LYS A 60 1.05 37.23 -37.30
CA LYS A 60 2.31 37.51 -38.00
C LYS A 60 2.84 36.28 -38.77
N TYR A 61 2.63 35.07 -38.24
CA TYR A 61 3.12 33.81 -38.78
C TYR A 61 1.99 32.76 -38.84
N PRO A 62 0.98 32.96 -39.72
CA PRO A 62 -0.24 32.13 -39.73
C PRO A 62 0.00 30.66 -40.11
N ASP A 63 1.06 30.41 -40.88
CA ASP A 63 1.42 29.08 -41.39
C ASP A 63 2.23 28.25 -40.38
N ASN A 64 2.46 28.75 -39.16
CA ASN A 64 3.16 28.00 -38.11
C ASN A 64 2.15 27.25 -37.21
N PRO A 65 2.04 25.90 -37.29
CA PRO A 65 1.11 25.13 -36.48
C PRO A 65 1.48 25.10 -35.00
N GLN A 66 2.77 25.20 -34.65
CA GLN A 66 3.26 25.13 -33.29
C GLN A 66 2.78 26.30 -32.43
N LEU A 67 2.69 27.51 -32.99
CA LEU A 67 2.11 28.66 -32.30
C LEU A 67 0.64 28.44 -31.91
N LYS A 68 -0.13 27.79 -32.78
CA LYS A 68 -1.52 27.41 -32.49
C LYS A 68 -1.58 26.30 -31.45
N ASN A 69 -0.68 25.33 -31.51
CA ASN A 69 -0.58 24.29 -30.47
C ASN A 69 -0.27 24.89 -29.09
N TYR A 70 0.69 25.83 -29.04
CA TYR A 70 0.99 26.61 -27.83
C TYR A 70 -0.21 27.43 -27.34
N LEU A 71 -1.00 28.00 -28.24
CA LEU A 71 -2.24 28.68 -27.88
C LEU A 71 -3.27 27.72 -27.28
N SER A 72 -3.40 26.51 -27.82
CA SER A 72 -4.29 25.48 -27.28
C SER A 72 -3.88 25.08 -25.85
N ILE A 73 -2.58 24.82 -25.63
CA ILE A 73 -2.04 24.51 -24.30
C ILE A 73 -2.22 25.68 -23.33
N ALA A 74 -1.94 26.92 -23.75
CA ALA A 74 -2.14 28.09 -22.92
C ALA A 74 -3.61 28.29 -22.53
N TYR A 75 -4.56 27.97 -23.42
CA TYR A 75 -5.98 27.96 -23.05
C TYR A 75 -6.33 26.82 -22.09
N LYS A 76 -5.72 25.63 -22.25
CA LYS A 76 -5.89 24.49 -21.33
C LYS A 76 -5.43 24.87 -19.92
N ASN A 77 -4.21 25.41 -19.78
CA ASN A 77 -3.58 25.77 -18.50
C ASN A 77 -4.29 26.93 -17.77
N ASN A 78 -5.20 27.62 -18.45
CA ASN A 78 -6.02 28.72 -17.93
C ASN A 78 -7.51 28.33 -17.89
N ASP A 79 -7.79 27.02 -17.72
CA ASP A 79 -9.12 26.39 -17.59
C ASP A 79 -10.12 26.69 -18.71
N ASN A 80 -9.63 27.11 -19.88
CA ASN A 80 -10.46 27.47 -21.03
C ASN A 80 -10.52 26.33 -22.05
N TYR A 81 -10.96 25.17 -21.60
CA TYR A 81 -11.03 23.94 -22.41
C TYR A 81 -11.78 24.12 -23.72
N LYS A 82 -12.88 24.88 -23.71
CA LYS A 82 -13.66 25.14 -24.93
C LYS A 82 -12.81 25.84 -26.00
N LYS A 83 -12.02 26.83 -25.62
CA LYS A 83 -11.13 27.52 -26.56
C LYS A 83 -9.95 26.65 -26.97
N ALA A 84 -9.41 25.82 -26.08
CA ALA A 84 -8.38 24.85 -26.45
C ALA A 84 -8.89 23.92 -27.57
N VAL A 85 -10.10 23.39 -27.42
CA VAL A 85 -10.77 22.57 -28.46
C VAL A 85 -11.02 23.35 -29.75
N GLU A 86 -11.50 24.60 -29.67
CA GLU A 86 -11.66 25.46 -30.86
C GLU A 86 -10.33 25.67 -31.60
N VAL A 87 -9.23 25.84 -30.88
CA VAL A 87 -7.89 25.97 -31.46
C VAL A 87 -7.39 24.64 -32.03
N ASN A 88 -7.67 23.50 -31.41
CA ASN A 88 -7.32 22.18 -31.95
C ASN A 88 -8.03 21.92 -33.29
N HIS A 89 -9.32 22.22 -33.38
CA HIS A 89 -10.05 22.14 -34.66
C HIS A 89 -9.49 23.11 -35.70
N TRP A 90 -9.01 24.28 -35.28
CA TRP A 90 -8.33 25.22 -36.18
C TRP A 90 -7.02 24.65 -36.72
N ILE A 91 -6.21 24.01 -35.87
CA ILE A 91 -4.98 23.32 -36.27
C ILE A 91 -5.30 22.24 -37.31
N GLU A 92 -6.28 21.38 -37.05
CA GLU A 92 -6.64 20.31 -37.99
C GLU A 92 -7.10 20.82 -39.35
N ALA A 93 -7.87 21.91 -39.36
CA ALA A 93 -8.42 22.47 -40.60
C ALA A 93 -7.34 23.08 -41.50
N GLU A 94 -6.32 23.71 -40.92
CA GLU A 94 -5.26 24.40 -41.67
C GLU A 94 -3.98 23.56 -41.82
N HIS A 95 -3.73 22.63 -40.91
CA HIS A 95 -2.50 21.84 -40.81
C HIS A 95 -2.80 20.34 -40.61
N PRO A 96 -3.48 19.67 -41.57
CA PRO A 96 -3.96 18.29 -41.42
C PRO A 96 -2.83 17.25 -41.25
N ASP A 97 -1.60 17.57 -41.68
CA ASP A 97 -0.43 16.71 -41.54
C ASP A 97 0.37 16.96 -40.25
N TYR A 98 -0.04 17.92 -39.43
CA TYR A 98 0.62 18.21 -38.16
C TYR A 98 0.22 17.19 -37.08
N LEU A 99 1.20 16.36 -36.67
CA LEU A 99 0.95 15.24 -35.75
C LEU A 99 0.30 15.68 -34.43
N PHE A 100 0.78 16.75 -33.78
CA PHE A 100 0.22 17.17 -32.50
C PHE A 100 -1.24 17.62 -32.62
N GLY A 101 -1.70 18.07 -33.80
CA GLY A 101 -3.13 18.29 -34.05
C GLY A 101 -3.93 16.98 -33.95
N LYS A 102 -3.42 15.90 -34.56
CA LYS A 102 -4.01 14.55 -34.47
C LYS A 102 -3.98 14.00 -33.04
N LEU A 103 -2.88 14.20 -32.32
CA LEU A 103 -2.76 13.78 -30.92
C LEU A 103 -3.74 14.53 -30.01
N ASN A 104 -3.90 15.84 -30.20
CA ASN A 104 -4.85 16.64 -29.43
C ASN A 104 -6.29 16.16 -29.67
N ARG A 105 -6.65 15.79 -30.90
CA ARG A 105 -7.96 15.20 -31.22
C ARG A 105 -8.18 13.84 -30.58
N ALA A 106 -7.17 12.98 -30.62
CA ALA A 106 -7.22 11.67 -29.98
C ALA A 106 -7.35 11.81 -28.46
N ALA A 107 -6.64 12.77 -27.85
CA ALA A 107 -6.79 13.11 -26.44
C ALA A 107 -8.19 13.64 -26.11
N GLU A 108 -8.79 14.44 -27.00
CA GLU A 108 -10.19 14.89 -26.84
C GLU A 108 -11.18 13.72 -26.89
N PHE A 109 -11.02 12.78 -27.82
CA PHE A 109 -11.84 11.56 -27.86
C PHE A 109 -11.68 10.72 -26.60
N TYR A 110 -10.45 10.56 -26.13
CA TYR A 110 -10.16 9.87 -24.87
C TYR A 110 -10.90 10.53 -23.69
N GLN A 111 -10.80 11.86 -23.55
CA GLN A 111 -11.48 12.60 -22.49
C GLN A 111 -13.01 12.49 -22.54
N LYS A 112 -13.59 12.31 -23.74
CA LYS A 112 -15.03 12.13 -23.93
C LYS A 112 -15.49 10.67 -23.77
N GLY A 113 -14.57 9.72 -23.58
CA GLY A 113 -14.87 8.29 -23.58
C GLY A 113 -15.24 7.73 -24.96
N GLU A 114 -14.91 8.44 -26.04
CA GLU A 114 -15.19 8.06 -27.43
C GLU A 114 -14.00 7.29 -28.02
N TYR A 115 -13.53 6.26 -27.31
CA TYR A 115 -12.29 5.54 -27.63
C TYR A 115 -12.29 4.91 -29.02
N GLU A 116 -13.46 4.51 -29.52
CA GLU A 116 -13.64 3.93 -30.85
C GLU A 116 -13.23 4.86 -31.99
N LYS A 117 -13.17 6.18 -31.74
CA LYS A 117 -12.78 7.18 -32.74
C LYS A 117 -11.27 7.46 -32.76
N ILE A 118 -10.53 7.02 -31.75
CA ILE A 118 -9.08 7.24 -31.67
C ILE A 118 -8.34 6.54 -32.84
N PRO A 119 -8.67 5.29 -33.22
CA PRO A 119 -8.10 4.65 -34.41
C PRO A 119 -8.37 5.38 -35.73
N GLU A 120 -9.49 6.11 -35.85
CA GLU A 120 -9.80 6.89 -37.06
C GLU A 120 -8.80 8.02 -37.30
N VAL A 121 -8.09 8.46 -36.25
CA VAL A 121 -7.13 9.58 -36.28
C VAL A 121 -5.69 9.09 -36.28
N LEU A 122 -5.36 8.11 -35.45
CA LEU A 122 -3.99 7.61 -35.25
C LEU A 122 -3.69 6.30 -35.99
N GLY A 123 -4.69 5.71 -36.62
CA GLY A 123 -4.60 4.42 -37.30
C GLY A 123 -4.78 3.22 -36.37
N GLU A 124 -5.31 2.14 -36.92
CA GLU A 124 -5.63 0.89 -36.19
C GLU A 124 -4.44 0.27 -35.45
N LEU A 125 -3.22 0.43 -36.00
CA LEU A 125 -2.02 -0.18 -35.43
C LEU A 125 -1.47 0.58 -34.21
N MET A 126 -1.95 1.81 -33.96
CA MET A 126 -1.39 2.72 -32.97
C MET A 126 0.14 2.74 -33.07
N GLU A 127 0.63 3.04 -34.28
CA GLU A 127 2.04 3.06 -34.63
C GLU A 127 2.34 4.23 -35.57
N ILE A 128 3.33 5.06 -35.21
CA ILE A 128 3.60 6.34 -35.87
C ILE A 128 4.13 6.18 -37.29
N LYS A 129 4.93 5.14 -37.57
CA LYS A 129 5.44 4.83 -38.91
C LYS A 129 4.34 4.30 -39.83
N ALA A 130 3.35 3.58 -39.31
CA ALA A 130 2.14 3.20 -40.05
C ALA A 130 1.27 4.43 -40.37
N LEU A 131 1.22 5.42 -39.47
CA LEU A 131 0.52 6.69 -39.71
C LEU A 131 1.24 7.57 -40.74
N TYR A 132 2.58 7.53 -40.77
CA TYR A 132 3.41 8.27 -41.73
C TYR A 132 4.39 7.34 -42.48
N PRO A 133 3.89 6.53 -43.43
CA PRO A 133 4.70 5.48 -44.08
C PRO A 133 5.89 6.02 -44.85
N GLU A 134 5.82 7.26 -45.35
CA GLU A 134 6.87 7.92 -46.12
C GLU A 134 7.99 8.53 -45.26
N ARG A 135 7.85 8.56 -43.92
CA ARG A 135 8.83 9.17 -43.01
C ARG A 135 9.71 8.12 -42.35
N ASP A 136 11.02 8.21 -42.52
CA ASP A 136 11.99 7.32 -41.85
C ASP A 136 12.68 7.96 -40.63
N LEU A 137 12.37 9.24 -40.34
CA LEU A 137 12.96 10.00 -39.24
C LEU A 137 11.87 10.82 -38.51
N PHE A 138 11.85 10.72 -37.18
CA PHE A 138 10.90 11.43 -36.31
C PHE A 138 11.62 12.15 -35.18
N HIS A 139 11.02 13.24 -34.70
CA HIS A 139 11.51 13.89 -33.48
C HIS A 139 11.08 13.09 -32.25
N LEU A 140 11.88 13.09 -31.19
CA LEU A 140 11.55 12.37 -29.95
C LEU A 140 10.20 12.77 -29.35
N ALA A 141 9.87 14.07 -29.37
CA ALA A 141 8.58 14.58 -28.90
C ALA A 141 7.38 14.04 -29.71
N GLU A 142 7.57 13.74 -31.00
CA GLU A 142 6.53 13.12 -31.82
C GLU A 142 6.30 11.67 -31.39
N VAL A 143 7.39 10.92 -31.16
CA VAL A 143 7.33 9.50 -30.79
C VAL A 143 6.77 9.32 -29.38
N THR A 144 7.30 10.05 -28.39
CA THR A 144 6.84 9.98 -27.00
C THR A 144 5.39 10.43 -26.86
N GLY A 145 5.02 11.56 -27.48
CA GLY A 145 3.64 12.06 -27.47
C GLY A 145 2.65 11.09 -28.15
N PHE A 146 3.06 10.43 -29.24
CA PHE A 146 2.24 9.42 -29.90
C PHE A 146 2.07 8.17 -29.03
N ILE A 147 3.17 7.63 -28.50
CA ILE A 147 3.11 6.41 -27.68
C ILE A 147 2.29 6.64 -26.41
N LYS A 148 2.38 7.82 -25.78
CA LYS A 148 1.52 8.18 -24.64
C LYS A 148 0.04 7.98 -24.94
N ILE A 149 -0.45 8.53 -26.05
CA ILE A 149 -1.87 8.39 -26.45
C ILE A 149 -2.19 6.93 -26.81
N ALA A 150 -1.27 6.21 -27.45
CA ALA A 150 -1.45 4.79 -27.76
C ALA A 150 -1.62 3.95 -26.48
N VAL A 151 -0.81 4.21 -25.44
CA VAL A 151 -0.93 3.50 -24.16
C VAL A 151 -2.27 3.80 -23.50
N LEU A 152 -2.65 5.07 -23.39
CA LEU A 152 -3.94 5.47 -22.84
C LEU A 152 -5.10 4.78 -23.57
N TYR A 153 -5.06 4.75 -24.91
CA TYR A 153 -6.05 4.03 -25.70
C TYR A 153 -6.10 2.53 -25.34
N PHE A 154 -4.95 1.85 -25.29
CA PHE A 154 -4.90 0.42 -24.98
C PHE A 154 -5.39 0.10 -23.57
N ILE A 155 -5.11 0.94 -22.58
CA ILE A 155 -5.69 0.84 -21.23
C ILE A 155 -7.22 0.97 -21.32
N ALA A 156 -7.74 1.98 -22.01
CA ALA A 156 -9.18 2.23 -22.11
C ALA A 156 -9.98 1.13 -22.83
N VAL A 157 -9.34 0.36 -23.71
CA VAL A 157 -9.95 -0.79 -24.40
C VAL A 157 -9.57 -2.14 -23.77
N ASP A 158 -9.03 -2.12 -22.54
CA ASP A 158 -8.73 -3.32 -21.74
C ASP A 158 -7.69 -4.24 -22.40
N ASN A 159 -6.64 -3.65 -22.98
CA ASN A 159 -5.54 -4.36 -23.64
C ASN A 159 -4.20 -3.98 -23.00
N LEU A 160 -4.00 -4.41 -21.76
CA LEU A 160 -2.80 -4.10 -20.97
C LEU A 160 -1.50 -4.67 -21.56
N GLU A 161 -1.57 -5.78 -22.30
CA GLU A 161 -0.41 -6.34 -23.00
C GLU A 161 0.12 -5.35 -24.06
N ALA A 162 -0.78 -4.78 -24.87
CA ALA A 162 -0.41 -3.78 -25.87
C ALA A 162 0.05 -2.46 -25.24
N ALA A 163 -0.60 -2.02 -24.14
CA ALA A 163 -0.19 -0.86 -23.36
C ALA A 163 1.24 -1.02 -22.82
N THR A 164 1.54 -2.17 -22.20
CA THR A 164 2.85 -2.49 -21.64
C THR A 164 3.92 -2.55 -22.72
N SER A 165 3.63 -3.22 -23.85
CA SER A 165 4.56 -3.30 -24.99
C SER A 165 4.93 -1.92 -25.54
N ARG A 166 3.98 -0.97 -25.56
CA ARG A 166 4.21 0.41 -25.99
C ARG A 166 5.04 1.19 -24.96
N PHE A 167 4.77 1.01 -23.67
CA PHE A 167 5.56 1.59 -22.59
C PHE A 167 7.03 1.12 -22.59
N GLU A 168 7.29 -0.17 -22.84
CA GLU A 168 8.66 -0.70 -22.95
C GLU A 168 9.49 0.02 -24.03
N ILE A 169 8.85 0.46 -25.12
CA ILE A 169 9.53 1.27 -26.16
C ILE A 169 9.92 2.64 -25.60
N MET A 170 9.03 3.29 -24.85
CA MET A 170 9.32 4.58 -24.21
C MET A 170 10.45 4.48 -23.19
N GLN A 171 10.49 3.41 -22.39
CA GLN A 171 11.58 3.16 -21.45
C GLN A 171 12.94 3.01 -22.16
N GLU A 172 12.98 2.45 -23.36
CA GLU A 172 14.21 2.29 -24.13
C GLU A 172 14.70 3.60 -24.76
N ILE A 173 13.77 4.40 -25.32
CA ILE A 173 14.14 5.61 -26.09
C ILE A 173 14.23 6.88 -25.24
N ALA A 174 13.51 6.93 -24.11
CA ALA A 174 13.35 8.13 -23.29
C ALA A 174 12.94 7.80 -21.83
N PRO A 175 13.78 7.08 -21.07
CA PRO A 175 13.43 6.62 -19.72
C PRO A 175 13.08 7.77 -18.76
N ASP A 176 13.81 8.89 -18.83
CA ASP A 176 13.66 10.02 -17.91
C ASP A 176 12.69 11.11 -18.45
N HIS A 177 11.90 10.80 -19.47
CA HIS A 177 10.99 11.76 -20.07
C HIS A 177 9.67 11.82 -19.27
N PRO A 178 9.07 13.02 -19.05
CA PRO A 178 7.84 13.16 -18.29
C PRO A 178 6.68 12.29 -18.79
N ASP A 179 6.53 12.15 -20.11
CA ASP A 179 5.50 11.27 -20.67
C ASP A 179 5.74 9.78 -20.34
N THR A 180 6.99 9.35 -20.15
CA THR A 180 7.33 7.96 -19.78
C THR A 180 6.93 7.68 -18.34
N GLU A 181 7.24 8.60 -17.42
CA GLU A 181 6.81 8.52 -16.02
C GLU A 181 5.28 8.54 -15.89
N PHE A 182 4.61 9.43 -16.62
CA PHE A 182 3.16 9.50 -16.66
C PHE A 182 2.53 8.16 -17.11
N VAL A 183 3.01 7.59 -18.22
CA VAL A 183 2.50 6.32 -18.72
C VAL A 183 2.77 5.16 -17.75
N GLN A 184 3.91 5.17 -17.07
CA GLN A 184 4.24 4.18 -16.04
C GLN A 184 3.19 4.19 -14.92
N PHE A 185 2.82 5.38 -14.45
CA PHE A 185 1.80 5.54 -13.42
C PHE A 185 0.42 5.04 -13.88
N GLU A 186 0.01 5.37 -15.11
CA GLU A 186 -1.26 4.90 -15.68
C GLU A 186 -1.32 3.37 -15.80
N ILE A 187 -0.23 2.73 -16.23
CA ILE A 187 -0.13 1.26 -16.27
C ILE A 187 -0.19 0.66 -14.86
N MET A 188 0.50 1.24 -13.88
CA MET A 188 0.45 0.79 -12.49
C MET A 188 -0.98 0.84 -11.94
N ASN A 189 -1.71 1.94 -12.17
CA ASN A 189 -3.09 2.08 -11.72
C ASN A 189 -4.03 1.08 -12.40
N ALA A 190 -3.87 0.87 -13.71
CA ALA A 190 -4.69 -0.10 -14.43
C ALA A 190 -4.46 -1.53 -13.90
N ASN A 191 -3.19 -1.90 -13.64
CA ASN A 191 -2.85 -3.18 -13.02
C ASN A 191 -3.42 -3.32 -11.60
N MET A 192 -3.45 -2.25 -10.80
CA MET A 192 -4.07 -2.28 -9.48
C MET A 192 -5.58 -2.56 -9.56
N GLY A 193 -6.28 -2.00 -10.56
CA GLY A 193 -7.71 -2.23 -10.79
C GLY A 193 -8.06 -3.70 -11.09
N GLU A 194 -7.29 -4.36 -11.96
CA GLU A 194 -7.45 -5.81 -12.21
C GLU A 194 -7.14 -6.63 -10.96
N ASN A 195 -6.04 -6.33 -10.27
CA ASN A 195 -5.61 -7.03 -9.07
C ASN A 195 -6.67 -6.98 -7.95
N LEU A 196 -7.34 -5.84 -7.75
CA LEU A 196 -8.43 -5.70 -6.77
C LEU A 196 -9.60 -6.66 -7.04
N SER A 197 -9.98 -6.84 -8.32
CA SER A 197 -11.07 -7.76 -8.68
C SER A 197 -10.70 -9.23 -8.47
N MET A 198 -9.42 -9.58 -8.67
CA MET A 198 -8.90 -10.91 -8.39
C MET A 198 -8.79 -11.18 -6.89
N TRP A 199 -8.36 -10.17 -6.11
CA TRP A 199 -8.28 -10.25 -4.65
C TRP A 199 -9.67 -10.42 -4.02
N ASP A 200 -10.71 -9.77 -4.54
CA ASP A 200 -12.12 -9.96 -4.10
C ASP A 200 -12.65 -11.40 -4.32
N GLU A 201 -12.17 -12.12 -5.33
CA GLU A 201 -12.51 -13.53 -5.53
C GLU A 201 -11.68 -14.47 -4.67
N GLU A 202 -10.43 -14.09 -4.39
CA GLU A 202 -9.53 -14.84 -3.53
C GLU A 202 -9.92 -14.75 -2.05
N ASP A 203 -10.27 -13.56 -1.57
CA ASP A 203 -10.72 -13.33 -0.20
C ASP A 203 -11.96 -14.16 0.16
N LYS A 204 -12.83 -14.44 -0.82
CA LYS A 204 -13.98 -15.34 -0.62
C LYS A 204 -13.60 -16.81 -0.40
N LYS A 205 -12.39 -17.20 -0.79
CA LYS A 205 -11.86 -18.57 -0.63
C LYS A 205 -10.98 -18.73 0.61
N LYS A 206 -10.57 -17.62 1.24
CA LYS A 206 -9.78 -17.65 2.48
C LYS A 206 -10.54 -18.40 3.57
N ILE A 207 -9.83 -19.31 4.22
CA ILE A 207 -10.29 -19.97 5.43
C ILE A 207 -9.82 -19.10 6.59
N LEU A 208 -10.76 -18.55 7.34
CA LEU A 208 -10.47 -17.79 8.56
C LEU A 208 -10.89 -18.62 9.76
N VAL A 209 -10.12 -18.55 10.84
CA VAL A 209 -10.55 -19.13 12.09
C VAL A 209 -11.71 -18.33 12.67
N THR A 210 -12.68 -19.02 13.29
CA THR A 210 -13.61 -18.36 14.18
C THR A 210 -12.85 -18.04 15.46
N PRO A 211 -12.78 -16.76 15.89
CA PRO A 211 -12.09 -16.39 17.12
C PRO A 211 -12.58 -17.24 18.28
N ALA A 212 -11.65 -17.72 19.10
CA ALA A 212 -12.00 -18.38 20.34
C ALA A 212 -12.85 -17.40 21.18
N SER A 213 -13.96 -17.89 21.75
CA SER A 213 -14.76 -17.06 22.67
C SER A 213 -13.84 -16.48 23.74
N ASN A 214 -13.86 -15.16 23.91
CA ASN A 214 -13.12 -14.46 24.95
C ASN A 214 -13.29 -15.18 26.29
N ASN A 215 -12.20 -15.77 26.78
CA ASN A 215 -12.15 -16.44 28.09
C ASN A 215 -11.77 -15.41 29.15
N LEU A 216 -12.39 -14.23 29.07
CA LEU A 216 -12.12 -13.17 30.02
C LEU A 216 -12.62 -13.60 31.41
N PRO A 217 -11.82 -13.36 32.46
CA PRO A 217 -12.25 -13.56 33.81
C PRO A 217 -13.40 -12.60 34.16
N LYS A 218 -13.98 -12.79 35.34
CA LYS A 218 -14.99 -11.86 35.86
C LYS A 218 -14.40 -10.46 35.91
N GLN A 219 -15.06 -9.52 35.23
CA GLN A 219 -14.63 -8.14 35.15
C GLN A 219 -14.76 -7.44 36.51
N VAL A 220 -13.76 -6.63 36.84
CA VAL A 220 -13.66 -5.85 38.09
C VAL A 220 -13.37 -4.37 37.76
N LYS A 221 -13.47 -3.50 38.77
CA LYS A 221 -13.15 -2.06 38.61
C LYS A 221 -11.91 -1.65 39.38
N GLU A 222 -11.65 -2.34 40.48
CA GLU A 222 -10.55 -2.03 41.38
C GLU A 222 -9.22 -2.49 40.80
N ALA A 223 -8.23 -1.60 40.84
CA ALA A 223 -6.86 -1.92 40.45
C ALA A 223 -6.25 -3.00 41.36
N PRO A 224 -5.35 -3.84 40.83
CA PRO A 224 -4.62 -4.83 41.61
C PRO A 224 -3.74 -4.16 42.66
N VAL A 225 -3.52 -4.87 43.77
CA VAL A 225 -2.60 -4.42 44.82
C VAL A 225 -1.25 -5.09 44.60
N PHE A 226 -0.23 -4.29 44.27
CA PHE A 226 1.13 -4.77 44.06
C PHE A 226 1.92 -4.87 45.37
N ALA A 227 2.84 -5.82 45.43
CA ALA A 227 3.78 -5.93 46.54
C ALA A 227 4.78 -4.77 46.56
N ASN A 228 5.16 -4.26 45.37
CA ASN A 228 6.02 -3.10 45.21
C ASN A 228 5.20 -1.91 44.69
N GLU A 229 5.04 -0.86 45.51
CA GLU A 229 4.20 0.30 45.16
C GLU A 229 4.64 1.02 43.88
N ILE A 230 5.93 0.96 43.52
CA ILE A 230 6.46 1.56 42.30
C ILE A 230 5.84 0.98 41.02
N ILE A 231 5.27 -0.23 41.07
CA ILE A 231 4.60 -0.85 39.90
C ILE A 231 3.34 -0.09 39.50
N ASN A 232 2.69 0.64 40.43
CA ASN A 232 1.58 1.53 40.09
C ASN A 232 2.00 2.60 39.07
N ARG A 233 3.29 3.00 39.05
CA ARG A 233 3.80 3.98 38.08
C ARG A 233 3.69 3.52 36.63
N LEU A 234 3.55 2.23 36.37
CA LEU A 234 3.28 1.74 35.01
C LEU A 234 1.90 2.19 34.50
N TYR A 235 0.94 2.48 35.39
CA TYR A 235 -0.41 2.96 35.05
C TYR A 235 -0.50 4.48 34.92
N ASP A 236 0.62 5.19 35.11
CA ASP A 236 0.68 6.66 35.07
C ASP A 236 1.81 7.14 34.12
N ASN A 237 2.25 6.30 33.18
CA ASN A 237 3.29 6.61 32.19
C ASN A 237 2.89 6.01 30.83
N GLY A 238 3.01 6.82 29.77
CA GLY A 238 2.88 6.38 28.37
C GLY A 238 4.19 5.82 27.81
N LEU A 239 4.30 5.75 26.49
CA LEU A 239 5.50 5.19 25.84
C LEU A 239 6.77 6.05 26.03
N TYR A 240 6.65 7.34 26.39
CA TYR A 240 7.78 8.20 26.82
C TYR A 240 8.18 7.98 28.29
N ILE A 241 8.30 6.72 28.71
CA ILE A 241 8.65 6.37 30.09
C ILE A 241 10.11 6.71 30.43
N GLN A 242 10.34 7.32 31.59
CA GLN A 242 11.67 7.76 32.00
C GLN A 242 12.62 6.58 32.26
N SER A 243 13.83 6.67 31.73
CA SER A 243 14.91 5.69 31.94
C SER A 243 15.20 5.43 33.42
N GLU A 244 15.20 6.48 34.26
CA GLU A 244 15.39 6.35 35.71
C GLU A 244 14.31 5.48 36.36
N LEU A 245 13.04 5.63 35.96
CA LEU A 245 11.94 4.81 36.47
C LEU A 245 12.12 3.33 36.09
N LEU A 246 12.49 3.05 34.84
CA LEU A 246 12.79 1.67 34.40
C LEU A 246 13.92 1.05 35.22
N LYS A 247 15.00 1.80 35.46
CA LYS A 247 16.14 1.37 36.29
C LYS A 247 15.73 1.10 37.75
N GLU A 248 14.88 1.94 38.33
CA GLU A 248 14.36 1.74 39.70
C GLU A 248 13.50 0.48 39.80
N ILE A 249 12.63 0.24 38.81
CA ILE A 249 11.80 -0.96 38.75
C ILE A 249 12.68 -2.21 38.61
N LEU A 250 13.64 -2.20 37.68
CA LEU A 250 14.54 -3.34 37.43
C LEU A 250 15.50 -3.63 38.60
N ALA A 251 15.71 -2.67 39.51
CA ALA A 251 16.50 -2.88 40.73
C ALA A 251 15.74 -3.66 41.83
N LEU A 252 14.43 -3.88 41.69
CA LEU A 252 13.64 -4.66 42.63
C LEU A 252 14.04 -6.15 42.64
N PRO A 253 13.73 -6.90 43.73
CA PRO A 253 13.97 -8.34 43.76
C PRO A 253 13.21 -9.06 42.64
N ARG A 254 13.94 -9.66 41.69
CA ARG A 254 13.40 -10.30 40.46
C ARG A 254 12.13 -11.12 40.70
N LYS A 255 12.11 -12.00 41.70
CA LYS A 255 10.94 -12.86 41.98
C LYS A 255 9.68 -12.07 42.35
N GLY A 256 9.83 -11.02 43.16
CA GLY A 256 8.70 -10.16 43.55
C GLY A 256 8.23 -9.29 42.39
N LEU A 257 9.19 -8.74 41.63
CA LEU A 257 8.91 -7.96 40.44
C LEU A 257 8.13 -8.77 39.39
N ILE A 258 8.58 -9.97 39.04
CA ILE A 258 7.88 -10.84 38.09
C ILE A 258 6.45 -11.13 38.54
N ALA A 259 6.25 -11.41 39.83
CA ALA A 259 4.91 -11.66 40.36
C ALA A 259 3.98 -10.43 40.22
N ASP A 260 4.51 -9.22 40.46
CA ASP A 260 3.75 -7.99 40.25
C ASP A 260 3.47 -7.73 38.75
N LEU A 261 4.43 -7.98 37.85
CA LEU A 261 4.22 -7.84 36.40
C LEU A 261 3.22 -8.87 35.85
N GLU A 262 3.22 -10.10 36.35
CA GLU A 262 2.19 -11.08 36.01
C GLU A 262 0.80 -10.67 36.51
N LEU A 263 0.71 -9.95 37.64
CA LEU A 263 -0.54 -9.34 38.09
C LEU A 263 -0.99 -8.23 37.14
N VAL A 264 -0.06 -7.45 36.56
CA VAL A 264 -0.40 -6.47 35.51
C VAL A 264 -0.98 -7.17 34.27
N LEU A 265 -0.35 -8.25 33.77
CA LEU A 265 -0.91 -9.01 32.64
C LEU A 265 -2.30 -9.59 32.95
N ASN A 266 -2.52 -10.07 34.18
CA ASN A 266 -3.83 -10.54 34.61
C ASN A 266 -4.87 -9.41 34.70
N ASP A 267 -4.42 -8.20 35.00
CA ASP A 267 -5.29 -7.04 35.07
C ASP A 267 -5.85 -6.61 33.70
N LEU A 268 -5.06 -6.77 32.63
CA LEU A 268 -5.51 -6.58 31.25
C LEU A 268 -6.80 -7.38 30.98
N LEU A 269 -6.83 -8.63 31.47
CA LEU A 269 -7.96 -9.53 31.32
C LEU A 269 -9.12 -9.16 32.26
N CYS A 270 -8.83 -8.75 33.50
CA CYS A 270 -9.83 -8.51 34.53
C CYS A 270 -10.51 -7.14 34.44
N ARG A 271 -9.87 -6.15 33.81
CA ARG A 271 -10.38 -4.79 33.67
C ARG A 271 -10.53 -4.35 32.22
N TYR A 272 -10.53 -5.29 31.26
CA TYR A 272 -10.77 -4.99 29.85
C TYR A 272 -12.06 -4.17 29.66
N GLU A 273 -13.21 -4.64 30.14
CA GLU A 273 -14.48 -3.90 29.99
C GLU A 273 -14.45 -2.51 30.65
N PHE A 274 -13.70 -2.35 31.74
CA PHE A 274 -13.53 -1.06 32.40
C PHE A 274 -12.76 -0.09 31.51
N PHE A 275 -11.57 -0.48 31.03
CA PHE A 275 -10.75 0.38 30.18
C PHE A 275 -11.35 0.60 28.79
N SER A 276 -12.00 -0.40 28.20
CA SER A 276 -12.74 -0.23 26.95
C SER A 276 -13.89 0.78 27.12
N GLN A 277 -14.57 0.79 28.27
CA GLN A 277 -15.59 1.80 28.53
C GLN A 277 -14.97 3.20 28.68
N GLU A 278 -13.90 3.34 29.47
CA GLU A 278 -13.21 4.63 29.64
C GLU A 278 -12.71 5.16 28.29
N MET A 279 -12.09 4.32 27.45
CA MET A 279 -11.65 4.71 26.10
C MET A 279 -12.82 5.18 25.20
N ASN A 280 -13.98 4.54 25.29
CA ASN A 280 -15.17 4.99 24.58
C ASN A 280 -15.72 6.34 25.10
N ASP A 281 -15.52 6.64 26.39
CA ASP A 281 -16.04 7.83 27.05
C ASP A 281 -15.09 9.05 26.91
N THR A 282 -13.76 8.85 27.01
CA THR A 282 -12.75 9.92 27.03
C THR A 282 -11.70 9.84 25.91
N GLY A 283 -11.67 8.76 25.14
CA GLY A 283 -10.62 8.47 24.16
C GLY A 283 -9.44 7.70 24.76
N TRP A 284 -8.45 7.37 23.93
CA TRP A 284 -7.22 6.72 24.39
C TRP A 284 -6.41 7.68 25.27
N GLU A 285 -6.19 7.30 26.54
CA GLU A 285 -5.35 8.05 27.47
C GLU A 285 -3.95 7.44 27.50
N GLU A 286 -3.05 8.00 26.67
CA GLU A 286 -1.68 7.50 26.45
C GLU A 286 -0.92 7.22 27.76
N GLU A 287 -1.02 8.11 28.75
CA GLU A 287 -0.33 7.95 30.03
C GLU A 287 -0.87 6.80 30.90
N ASN A 288 -2.13 6.41 30.71
CA ASN A 288 -2.84 5.51 31.62
C ASN A 288 -3.15 4.13 31.03
N MET A 289 -2.98 3.97 29.72
CA MET A 289 -3.41 2.76 28.99
C MET A 289 -2.26 1.94 28.37
N ASN A 290 -1.00 2.40 28.47
CA ASN A 290 0.18 1.69 27.94
C ASN A 290 0.85 0.68 28.90
N PHE A 291 0.29 0.46 30.08
CA PHE A 291 0.85 -0.43 31.10
C PHE A 291 0.98 -1.89 30.62
N ALA A 292 0.19 -2.30 29.61
CA ALA A 292 0.32 -3.59 28.93
C ALA A 292 1.72 -3.76 28.32
N ILE A 293 2.14 -2.80 27.50
CA ILE A 293 3.44 -2.79 26.82
C ILE A 293 4.56 -2.75 27.86
N HIS A 294 4.43 -1.92 28.89
CA HIS A 294 5.41 -1.84 29.96
C HIS A 294 5.65 -3.18 30.66
N ALA A 295 4.58 -3.88 31.04
CA ALA A 295 4.71 -5.15 31.72
C ALA A 295 5.37 -6.21 30.84
N ILE A 296 4.98 -6.29 29.56
CA ILE A 296 5.53 -7.25 28.60
C ILE A 296 7.03 -6.99 28.36
N MET A 297 7.42 -5.73 28.14
CA MET A 297 8.82 -5.36 27.91
C MET A 297 9.70 -5.60 29.14
N LEU A 298 9.21 -5.31 30.34
CA LEU A 298 9.94 -5.58 31.59
C LEU A 298 10.13 -7.09 31.83
N LEU A 299 9.14 -7.93 31.53
CA LEU A 299 9.28 -9.39 31.59
C LEU A 299 10.35 -9.90 30.62
N ALA A 300 10.44 -9.30 29.43
CA ALA A 300 11.47 -9.59 28.44
C ALA A 300 12.88 -9.24 28.94
N GLU A 301 13.06 -8.02 29.46
CA GLU A 301 14.34 -7.53 30.02
C GLU A 301 14.82 -8.42 31.19
N LEU A 302 13.89 -8.89 32.02
CA LEU A 302 14.17 -9.80 33.14
C LEU A 302 14.45 -11.26 32.71
N ARG A 303 14.25 -11.59 31.43
CA ARG A 303 14.26 -12.94 30.88
C ARG A 303 13.41 -13.88 31.74
N ALA A 304 12.17 -13.46 31.99
CA ALA A 304 11.21 -14.17 32.84
C ALA A 304 10.59 -15.38 32.11
N GLU A 305 11.38 -16.43 31.88
CA GLU A 305 10.92 -17.65 31.19
C GLU A 305 9.67 -18.26 31.84
N GLU A 306 9.56 -18.12 33.17
CA GLU A 306 8.39 -18.59 33.93
C GLU A 306 7.06 -17.90 33.53
N SER A 307 7.12 -16.72 32.91
CA SER A 307 5.96 -15.90 32.57
C SER A 307 5.47 -16.10 31.14
N LEU A 308 6.12 -16.95 30.32
CA LEU A 308 5.63 -17.27 28.97
C LEU A 308 4.15 -17.70 28.95
N PRO A 309 3.67 -18.59 29.85
CA PRO A 309 2.25 -18.98 29.85
C PRO A 309 1.29 -17.80 30.03
N LYS A 310 1.69 -16.77 30.79
CA LYS A 310 0.91 -15.56 31.02
C LYS A 310 0.88 -14.64 29.82
N LEU A 311 2.02 -14.46 29.13
CA LEU A 311 2.03 -13.73 27.87
C LEU A 311 1.16 -14.43 26.82
N LEU A 312 1.24 -15.75 26.71
CA LEU A 312 0.39 -16.52 25.79
C LEU A 312 -1.09 -16.49 26.20
N GLU A 313 -1.43 -16.23 27.47
CA GLU A 313 -2.82 -16.03 27.91
C GLU A 313 -3.40 -14.70 27.40
N VAL A 314 -2.58 -13.64 27.37
CA VAL A 314 -2.92 -12.36 26.73
C VAL A 314 -3.11 -12.55 25.22
N LEU A 315 -2.17 -13.21 24.55
CA LEU A 315 -2.20 -13.45 23.09
C LEU A 315 -3.29 -14.43 22.63
N ARG A 316 -4.00 -15.09 23.56
CA ARG A 316 -5.14 -15.97 23.26
C ARG A 316 -6.47 -15.23 23.10
N GLN A 317 -6.55 -13.98 23.53
CA GLN A 317 -7.81 -13.23 23.47
C GLN A 317 -8.16 -12.86 22.02
N ASP A 318 -9.38 -12.39 21.81
CA ASP A 318 -9.87 -12.01 20.48
C ASP A 318 -9.22 -10.75 19.92
N GLU A 319 -9.52 -10.48 18.65
CA GLU A 319 -8.96 -9.36 17.90
C GLU A 319 -9.22 -8.01 18.56
N ASP A 320 -10.45 -7.76 19.02
CA ASP A 320 -10.81 -6.51 19.71
C ASP A 320 -9.94 -6.28 20.96
N PHE A 321 -9.69 -7.33 21.75
CA PHE A 321 -8.83 -7.24 22.93
C PHE A 321 -7.36 -6.99 22.56
N LEU A 322 -6.85 -7.70 21.56
CA LEU A 322 -5.46 -7.59 21.13
C LEU A 322 -5.19 -6.22 20.51
N GLU A 323 -6.10 -5.74 19.67
CA GLU A 323 -6.05 -4.40 19.09
C GLU A 323 -6.06 -3.34 20.19
N PHE A 324 -6.93 -3.47 21.18
CA PHE A 324 -7.04 -2.52 22.28
C PHE A 324 -5.75 -2.41 23.11
N TRP A 325 -5.11 -3.53 23.45
CA TRP A 325 -3.96 -3.51 24.36
C TRP A 325 -2.60 -3.47 23.67
N LEU A 326 -2.51 -4.01 22.45
CA LEU A 326 -1.24 -4.18 21.75
C LEU A 326 -1.21 -3.34 20.47
N GLY A 327 -2.33 -3.20 19.74
CA GLY A 327 -2.35 -2.55 18.42
C GLY A 327 -1.20 -3.02 17.55
N ASP A 328 -0.50 -2.08 16.91
CA ASP A 328 0.67 -2.34 16.06
C ASP A 328 1.82 -3.07 16.77
N HIS A 329 1.90 -3.05 18.11
CA HIS A 329 2.93 -3.80 18.82
C HIS A 329 2.87 -5.30 18.52
N ILE A 330 1.68 -5.85 18.24
CA ILE A 330 1.51 -7.29 17.97
C ILE A 330 2.33 -7.76 16.77
N THR A 331 2.44 -6.95 15.71
CA THR A 331 3.23 -7.27 14.51
C THR A 331 4.67 -6.79 14.61
N GLU A 332 4.91 -5.67 15.30
CA GLU A 332 6.22 -5.00 15.24
C GLU A 332 7.18 -5.37 16.38
N THR A 333 6.69 -5.52 17.61
CA THR A 333 7.57 -5.59 18.80
C THR A 333 7.38 -6.82 19.67
N ILE A 334 6.18 -7.40 19.71
CA ILE A 334 5.84 -8.49 20.63
C ILE A 334 6.63 -9.79 20.35
N TRP A 335 7.18 -9.95 19.14
CA TRP A 335 8.09 -11.06 18.84
C TRP A 335 9.32 -11.07 19.76
N GLU A 336 9.86 -9.91 20.17
CA GLU A 336 11.07 -9.84 20.99
C GLU A 336 10.82 -10.33 22.42
N PRO A 337 9.78 -9.87 23.14
CA PRO A 337 9.37 -10.47 24.40
C PRO A 337 9.17 -11.97 24.33
N ILE A 338 8.47 -12.48 23.31
CA ILE A 338 8.28 -13.92 23.11
C ILE A 338 9.63 -14.62 22.92
N TYR A 339 10.54 -14.05 22.13
CA TYR A 339 11.89 -14.58 21.96
C TYR A 339 12.64 -14.63 23.30
N CYS A 340 12.65 -13.52 24.05
CA CYS A 340 13.43 -13.36 25.28
C CYS A 340 13.01 -14.32 26.39
N ILE A 341 11.70 -14.59 26.55
CA ILE A 341 11.18 -15.48 27.59
C ILE A 341 10.84 -16.89 27.09
N GLY A 342 10.67 -17.07 25.78
CA GLY A 342 10.14 -18.30 25.18
C GLY A 342 11.13 -19.14 24.39
N ASN A 343 12.34 -18.65 24.08
CA ASN A 343 13.25 -19.37 23.18
C ASN A 343 13.68 -20.77 23.68
N GLN A 344 13.55 -21.08 24.98
CA GLN A 344 13.81 -22.43 25.54
C GLN A 344 12.57 -23.32 25.61
N GLN A 345 11.40 -22.83 25.18
CA GLN A 345 10.09 -23.46 25.35
C GLN A 345 9.41 -23.74 23.99
N MET A 346 10.17 -24.21 23.01
CA MET A 346 9.73 -24.44 21.62
C MET A 346 8.44 -25.26 21.51
N GLU A 347 8.26 -26.27 22.36
CA GLU A 347 7.04 -27.09 22.37
C GLU A 347 5.81 -26.32 22.82
N MET A 348 5.96 -25.37 23.76
CA MET A 348 4.85 -24.51 24.20
C MET A 348 4.46 -23.52 23.10
N LEU A 349 5.46 -22.90 22.45
CA LEU A 349 5.25 -22.01 21.31
C LEU A 349 4.56 -22.75 20.14
N LYS A 350 4.99 -23.99 19.85
CA LYS A 350 4.36 -24.81 18.82
C LYS A 350 2.90 -25.09 19.14
N LYS A 351 2.62 -25.53 20.37
CA LYS A 351 1.26 -25.84 20.81
C LYS A 351 0.35 -24.64 20.70
N PHE A 352 0.83 -23.46 21.08
CA PHE A 352 0.08 -22.22 20.93
C PHE A 352 -0.35 -21.95 19.48
N VAL A 353 0.57 -22.09 18.51
CA VAL A 353 0.24 -21.91 17.08
C VAL A 353 -0.78 -22.96 16.59
N GLN A 354 -0.77 -24.16 17.20
CA GLN A 354 -1.72 -25.24 16.94
C GLN A 354 -3.07 -25.08 17.67
N GLU A 355 -3.23 -24.06 18.55
CA GLU A 355 -4.48 -23.83 19.24
C GLU A 355 -5.58 -23.33 18.27
N PRO A 356 -6.82 -23.81 18.42
CA PRO A 356 -7.93 -23.39 17.57
C PRO A 356 -8.41 -21.97 17.94
N GLY A 357 -8.78 -21.19 16.93
CA GLY A 357 -9.40 -19.87 17.12
C GLY A 357 -8.47 -18.76 17.62
N VAL A 358 -7.16 -18.98 17.66
CA VAL A 358 -6.18 -17.93 17.99
C VAL A 358 -5.95 -17.04 16.77
N ASN A 359 -5.96 -15.73 16.99
CA ASN A 359 -5.77 -14.69 15.98
C ASN A 359 -4.47 -14.88 15.17
N THR A 360 -4.52 -14.51 13.88
CA THR A 360 -3.41 -14.63 12.92
C THR A 360 -2.14 -13.95 13.41
N TYR A 361 -2.21 -12.68 13.81
CA TYR A 361 -1.05 -11.90 14.20
C TYR A 361 -0.46 -12.36 15.54
N ALA A 362 -1.29 -12.89 16.44
CA ALA A 362 -0.80 -13.55 17.65
C ALA A 362 0.04 -14.81 17.33
N LYS A 363 -0.38 -15.61 16.34
CA LYS A 363 0.38 -16.79 15.89
C LYS A 363 1.68 -16.40 15.18
N THR A 364 1.66 -15.34 14.36
CA THR A 364 2.86 -14.92 13.61
C THR A 364 3.86 -14.17 14.47
N ALA A 365 3.44 -13.49 15.55
CA ALA A 365 4.38 -12.98 16.54
C ALA A 365 5.24 -14.11 17.15
N VAL A 366 4.64 -15.30 17.36
CA VAL A 366 5.36 -16.50 17.81
C VAL A 366 6.28 -17.06 16.72
N SER A 367 5.84 -17.15 15.47
CA SER A 367 6.70 -17.67 14.39
C SER A 367 7.88 -16.74 14.12
N ARG A 368 7.67 -15.42 14.13
CA ARG A 368 8.74 -14.42 14.04
C ARG A 368 9.75 -14.57 15.17
N ALA A 369 9.30 -14.76 16.42
CA ALA A 369 10.20 -15.06 17.53
C ALA A 369 11.02 -16.34 17.28
N VAL A 370 10.42 -17.39 16.70
CA VAL A 370 11.11 -18.63 16.32
C VAL A 370 12.11 -18.40 15.17
N CYS A 371 11.79 -17.58 14.18
CA CYS A 371 12.74 -17.14 13.13
C CYS A 371 13.95 -16.44 13.74
N GLN A 372 13.76 -15.59 14.75
CA GLN A 372 14.87 -14.93 15.45
C GLN A 372 15.74 -15.92 16.25
N ILE A 373 15.25 -17.11 16.62
CA ILE A 373 16.11 -18.20 17.16
C ILE A 373 17.08 -18.71 16.10
N PHE A 374 16.65 -18.84 14.84
CA PHE A 374 17.55 -19.22 13.74
C PHE A 374 18.68 -18.19 13.56
N TYR A 375 18.35 -16.90 13.51
CA TYR A 375 19.35 -15.85 13.26
C TYR A 375 20.30 -15.60 14.44
N HIS A 376 19.79 -15.65 15.68
CA HIS A 376 20.60 -15.39 16.87
C HIS A 376 21.27 -16.64 17.45
N GLN A 377 20.74 -17.83 17.18
CA GLN A 377 21.25 -19.11 17.70
C GLN A 377 21.46 -20.16 16.58
N PRO A 378 22.42 -19.96 15.65
CA PRO A 378 22.59 -20.82 14.46
C PRO A 378 22.85 -22.32 14.74
N LYS A 379 23.21 -22.68 15.98
CA LYS A 379 23.35 -24.10 16.39
C LYS A 379 21.99 -24.81 16.51
N ARG A 380 20.89 -24.07 16.52
CA ARG A 380 19.52 -24.58 16.69
C ARG A 380 18.73 -24.58 15.39
N THR A 381 19.39 -24.37 14.24
CA THR A 381 18.74 -24.37 12.92
C THR A 381 17.90 -25.63 12.70
N GLU A 382 18.43 -26.82 12.97
CA GLU A 382 17.67 -28.07 12.78
C GLU A 382 16.40 -28.12 13.64
N GLU A 383 16.45 -27.59 14.86
CA GLU A 383 15.30 -27.52 15.77
C GLU A 383 14.22 -26.57 15.24
N VAL A 384 14.60 -25.38 14.78
CA VAL A 384 13.69 -24.40 14.16
C VAL A 384 13.05 -24.98 12.90
N MET A 385 13.84 -25.61 12.04
CA MET A 385 13.34 -26.23 10.82
C MET A 385 12.37 -27.39 11.11
N GLN A 386 12.66 -28.19 12.13
CA GLN A 386 11.77 -29.27 12.56
C GLN A 386 10.47 -28.70 13.16
N TRP A 387 10.52 -27.55 13.82
CA TRP A 387 9.35 -26.86 14.37
C TRP A 387 8.37 -26.47 13.25
N PHE A 388 8.84 -25.81 12.19
CA PHE A 388 8.02 -25.49 11.01
C PHE A 388 7.52 -26.74 10.28
N ALA A 389 8.37 -27.76 10.13
CA ALA A 389 7.98 -29.03 9.51
C ALA A 389 6.74 -29.64 10.20
N GLN A 390 6.78 -29.67 11.54
CA GLN A 390 5.70 -30.22 12.35
C GLN A 390 4.42 -29.39 12.28
N LEU A 391 4.52 -28.06 12.16
CA LEU A 391 3.35 -27.20 11.95
C LEU A 391 2.71 -27.42 10.59
N PHE A 392 3.49 -27.48 9.51
CA PHE A 392 2.94 -27.72 8.17
C PHE A 392 2.36 -29.13 8.06
N ASP A 393 2.99 -30.14 8.65
CA ASP A 393 2.41 -31.47 8.72
C ASP A 393 1.11 -31.47 9.55
N PHE A 394 1.03 -30.69 10.63
CA PHE A 394 -0.20 -30.53 11.41
C PHE A 394 -1.32 -29.91 10.55
N PHE A 395 -1.09 -28.74 9.94
CA PHE A 395 -2.10 -28.08 9.11
C PHE A 395 -2.52 -28.93 7.90
N ALA A 396 -1.57 -29.59 7.24
CA ALA A 396 -1.88 -30.47 6.10
C ALA A 396 -2.73 -31.69 6.50
N ASN A 397 -2.70 -32.11 7.76
CA ASN A 397 -3.51 -33.21 8.29
C ASN A 397 -4.81 -32.73 8.96
N SER A 398 -4.99 -31.44 9.19
CA SER A 398 -6.21 -30.83 9.75
C SER A 398 -7.28 -30.57 8.69
N VAL A 399 -8.51 -30.41 9.17
CA VAL A 399 -9.68 -29.99 8.39
C VAL A 399 -10.22 -28.65 8.89
N PRO A 400 -10.93 -27.84 8.07
CA PRO A 400 -11.38 -26.50 8.47
C PRO A 400 -12.22 -26.49 9.76
N GLU A 401 -12.98 -27.55 10.02
CA GLU A 401 -13.80 -27.72 11.22
C GLU A 401 -12.99 -27.82 12.52
N ASP A 402 -11.70 -28.15 12.44
CA ASP A 402 -10.80 -28.14 13.60
C ASP A 402 -10.56 -26.70 14.12
N ASN A 403 -10.93 -25.68 13.34
CA ASN A 403 -10.76 -24.26 13.66
C ASN A 403 -9.29 -23.84 13.90
N VAL A 404 -8.34 -24.55 13.28
CA VAL A 404 -6.90 -24.26 13.36
C VAL A 404 -6.32 -23.74 12.05
N ILE A 405 -7.06 -23.87 10.95
CA ILE A 405 -6.64 -23.45 9.62
C ILE A 405 -7.05 -22.01 9.42
N ASP A 406 -6.05 -21.16 9.28
CA ASP A 406 -6.18 -19.77 8.89
C ASP A 406 -5.27 -19.54 7.68
N SER A 407 -5.85 -19.09 6.56
CA SER A 407 -5.14 -18.97 5.29
C SER A 407 -4.02 -17.95 5.33
N ASP A 408 -4.20 -16.88 6.11
CA ASP A 408 -3.23 -15.81 6.23
C ASP A 408 -2.09 -16.22 7.17
N THR A 409 -2.41 -16.89 8.28
CA THR A 409 -1.41 -17.51 9.16
C THR A 409 -0.52 -18.47 8.39
N ILE A 410 -1.12 -19.39 7.63
CA ILE A 410 -0.36 -20.38 6.86
C ILE A 410 0.50 -19.68 5.79
N GLY A 411 -0.04 -18.66 5.11
CA GLY A 411 0.71 -17.85 4.15
C GLY A 411 1.94 -17.19 4.78
N LEU A 412 1.77 -16.51 5.92
CA LEU A 412 2.87 -15.83 6.62
C LEU A 412 3.93 -16.81 7.15
N LEU A 413 3.53 -17.99 7.62
CA LEU A 413 4.48 -19.05 7.99
C LEU A 413 5.27 -19.59 6.79
N ILE A 414 4.67 -19.61 5.59
CA ILE A 414 5.36 -19.98 4.35
C ILE A 414 6.38 -18.89 3.99
N CYS A 415 6.02 -17.60 4.13
CA CYS A 415 6.96 -16.48 3.96
C CYS A 415 8.15 -16.60 4.92
N ASP A 416 7.90 -16.85 6.22
CA ASP A 416 8.95 -17.11 7.22
C ASP A 416 9.93 -18.21 6.74
N VAL A 417 9.40 -19.35 6.28
CA VAL A 417 10.23 -20.47 5.78
C VAL A 417 10.96 -20.11 4.48
N ALA A 418 10.34 -19.31 3.61
CA ALA A 418 10.94 -18.80 2.39
C ALA A 418 12.10 -17.86 2.72
N ASP A 419 12.01 -17.01 3.74
CA ASP A 419 13.09 -16.11 4.17
C ASP A 419 14.24 -16.85 4.85
N LEU A 420 13.91 -17.91 5.60
CA LEU A 420 14.88 -18.86 6.14
C LEU A 420 15.54 -19.75 5.06
N LYS A 421 15.10 -19.66 3.80
CA LYS A 421 15.58 -20.40 2.62
C LYS A 421 15.57 -21.93 2.82
N TYR A 422 14.57 -22.45 3.55
CA TYR A 422 14.52 -23.87 3.91
C TYR A 422 13.73 -24.72 2.92
N LYS A 423 14.33 -24.98 1.76
CA LYS A 423 13.73 -25.72 0.64
C LYS A 423 13.22 -27.14 0.94
N ALA A 424 13.63 -27.75 2.06
CA ALA A 424 13.23 -29.12 2.39
C ALA A 424 11.72 -29.22 2.73
N LEU A 425 11.06 -28.09 3.03
CA LEU A 425 9.62 -28.04 3.30
C LEU A 425 8.75 -27.82 2.07
N LEU A 426 9.32 -27.63 0.88
CA LEU A 426 8.55 -27.50 -0.37
C LEU A 426 7.48 -28.60 -0.55
N PRO A 427 7.74 -29.89 -0.26
CA PRO A 427 6.71 -30.92 -0.35
C PRO A 427 5.52 -30.71 0.60
N GLN A 428 5.75 -30.21 1.82
CA GLN A 428 4.68 -29.89 2.77
C GLN A 428 3.93 -28.63 2.34
N ILE A 429 4.65 -27.58 1.93
CA ILE A 429 4.08 -26.34 1.41
C ILE A 429 3.15 -26.64 0.23
N LYS A 430 3.61 -27.45 -0.72
CA LYS A 430 2.81 -27.86 -1.88
C LYS A 430 1.48 -28.51 -1.48
N LYS A 431 1.47 -29.37 -0.46
CA LYS A 431 0.22 -29.98 0.04
C LYS A 431 -0.77 -28.96 0.58
N LEU A 432 -0.28 -27.88 1.20
CA LEU A 432 -1.13 -26.81 1.72
C LEU A 432 -1.77 -26.02 0.57
N TYR A 433 -1.01 -25.72 -0.48
CA TYR A 433 -1.54 -25.13 -1.72
C TYR A 433 -2.57 -26.04 -2.41
N GLU A 434 -2.27 -27.33 -2.55
CA GLU A 434 -3.21 -28.32 -3.13
C GLU A 434 -4.52 -28.45 -2.34
N LYS A 435 -4.50 -28.09 -1.06
CA LYS A 435 -5.68 -28.05 -0.18
C LYS A 435 -6.41 -26.71 -0.18
N GLU A 436 -5.92 -25.72 -0.92
CA GLU A 436 -6.43 -24.34 -0.92
C GLU A 436 -6.41 -23.71 0.48
N TYR A 437 -5.43 -24.07 1.31
CA TYR A 437 -5.28 -23.54 2.67
C TYR A 437 -4.42 -22.28 2.73
N VAL A 438 -3.82 -21.83 1.63
CA VAL A 438 -2.85 -20.74 1.59
C VAL A 438 -3.47 -19.51 0.95
N SER A 439 -3.30 -18.33 1.58
CA SER A 439 -3.58 -17.05 0.95
C SER A 439 -2.49 -16.71 -0.07
N LYS A 440 -2.86 -16.65 -1.35
CA LYS A 440 -1.99 -16.26 -2.46
C LYS A 440 -1.79 -14.74 -2.53
N SER A 441 -2.69 -13.94 -1.96
CA SER A 441 -2.47 -12.50 -1.78
C SER A 441 -1.24 -12.22 -0.90
N ILE A 442 -0.85 -13.15 -0.02
CA ILE A 442 0.35 -13.06 0.81
C ILE A 442 1.56 -13.71 0.13
N THR A 443 1.39 -14.90 -0.44
CA THR A 443 2.53 -15.72 -0.89
C THR A 443 2.78 -15.70 -2.40
N GLY A 444 1.86 -15.18 -3.20
CA GLY A 444 1.80 -15.43 -4.63
C GLY A 444 1.46 -16.89 -4.96
N GLU A 445 1.75 -17.31 -6.19
CA GLU A 445 1.59 -18.70 -6.61
C GLU A 445 2.72 -19.61 -6.07
N TYR A 446 2.46 -20.91 -5.98
CA TYR A 446 3.44 -21.88 -5.47
C TYR A 446 4.78 -21.85 -6.23
N GLU A 447 4.73 -21.65 -7.55
CA GLU A 447 5.91 -21.53 -8.40
C GLU A 447 6.78 -20.30 -8.07
N GLU A 448 6.22 -19.26 -7.47
CA GLU A 448 6.96 -18.08 -7.00
C GLU A 448 7.73 -18.42 -5.72
N ILE A 449 7.07 -19.10 -4.78
CA ILE A 449 7.72 -19.62 -3.56
C ILE A 449 8.88 -20.58 -3.89
N GLU A 450 8.72 -21.46 -4.90
CA GLU A 450 9.81 -22.34 -5.35
C GLU A 450 11.04 -21.56 -5.85
N LYS A 451 10.83 -20.39 -6.47
CA LYS A 451 11.92 -19.51 -6.93
C LYS A 451 12.53 -18.72 -5.79
N ASP A 452 11.73 -18.26 -4.85
CA ASP A 452 12.17 -17.35 -3.78
C ASP A 452 12.94 -18.07 -2.68
N ILE A 453 12.55 -19.31 -2.35
CA ILE A 453 13.21 -20.11 -1.31
C ILE A 453 14.64 -20.53 -1.69
N VAL A 454 15.01 -20.46 -2.98
CA VAL A 454 16.35 -20.83 -3.47
C VAL A 454 17.27 -19.63 -3.69
N LYS A 455 16.78 -18.39 -3.53
CA LYS A 455 17.62 -17.18 -3.56
C LYS A 455 18.63 -17.19 -2.40
N ALA A 456 19.71 -16.41 -2.52
CA ALA A 456 20.69 -16.28 -1.44
C ALA A 456 20.05 -15.60 -0.22
N ILE A 457 20.44 -16.00 1.01
CA ILE A 457 20.02 -15.31 2.23
C ILE A 457 20.60 -13.90 2.20
N THR A 458 19.74 -12.89 2.26
CA THR A 458 20.10 -11.52 2.59
C THR A 458 20.11 -11.39 4.11
N PHE A 459 21.21 -10.94 4.72
CA PHE A 459 21.33 -10.77 6.17
C PHE A 459 20.50 -9.59 6.74
N GLN A 460 19.48 -9.12 6.02
CA GLN A 460 18.61 -8.02 6.43
C GLN A 460 17.55 -8.42 7.48
N ASP A 461 17.26 -9.71 7.63
CA ASP A 461 16.12 -10.18 8.44
C ASP A 461 16.47 -10.48 9.92
N LYS A 462 17.76 -10.39 10.28
CA LYS A 462 18.18 -10.52 11.67
C LYS A 462 17.89 -9.20 12.39
N GLU A 463 16.90 -9.22 13.28
CA GLU A 463 16.54 -8.06 14.08
C GLU A 463 17.46 -7.91 15.28
N GLU A 464 17.75 -6.67 15.66
CA GLU A 464 18.56 -6.37 16.84
C GLU A 464 17.74 -6.63 18.12
N LEU A 465 18.39 -7.21 19.13
CA LEU A 465 17.82 -7.35 20.47
C LEU A 465 18.24 -6.12 21.27
N LEU A 466 17.26 -5.28 21.62
CA LEU A 466 17.51 -4.00 22.25
C LEU A 466 17.44 -4.10 23.77
N SER A 467 18.10 -3.18 24.47
CA SER A 467 17.76 -2.92 25.87
C SER A 467 16.37 -2.30 25.92
N ILE A 468 15.68 -2.47 27.05
CA ILE A 468 14.37 -1.83 27.24
C ILE A 468 14.40 -0.30 26.99
N GLU A 469 15.50 0.38 27.34
CA GLU A 469 15.67 1.82 27.10
C GLU A 469 15.72 2.15 25.60
N ASN A 470 16.56 1.42 24.85
CA ASN A 470 16.68 1.60 23.40
C ASN A 470 15.40 1.18 22.67
N ARG A 471 14.63 0.23 23.21
CA ARG A 471 13.35 -0.19 22.64
C ARG A 471 12.32 0.94 22.72
N TYR A 472 12.19 1.63 23.86
CA TYR A 472 11.31 2.80 23.96
C TYR A 472 11.79 3.95 23.08
N GLU A 473 13.10 4.20 23.02
CA GLU A 473 13.66 5.20 22.11
C GLU A 473 13.31 4.88 20.64
N GLN A 474 13.45 3.62 20.22
CA GLN A 474 13.10 3.20 18.87
C GLN A 474 11.62 3.39 18.56
N ILE A 475 10.72 3.00 19.48
CA ILE A 475 9.28 3.15 19.30
C ILE A 475 8.93 4.65 19.17
N THR A 476 9.42 5.46 20.11
CA THR A 476 9.10 6.88 20.20
C THR A 476 9.81 7.77 19.17
N SER A 477 10.76 7.24 18.39
CA SER A 477 11.46 8.01 17.35
C SER A 477 11.07 7.63 15.92
N ASN A 478 10.56 6.41 15.70
CA ASN A 478 10.34 5.88 14.35
C ASN A 478 8.87 5.66 14.01
N TRP A 479 7.97 5.58 14.99
CA TRP A 479 6.56 5.31 14.72
C TRP A 479 5.80 6.61 14.47
N ALA A 480 4.98 6.61 13.42
CA ALA A 480 4.09 7.71 13.11
C ALA A 480 3.17 8.00 14.30
N GLY A 481 3.04 9.27 14.67
CA GLY A 481 2.33 9.72 15.88
C GLY A 481 3.21 9.89 17.12
N TYR A 482 4.48 9.50 17.05
CA TYR A 482 5.47 9.73 18.12
C TYR A 482 6.71 10.50 17.65
N THR A 483 6.85 10.77 16.36
CA THR A 483 8.00 11.52 15.85
C THR A 483 7.92 13.00 16.24
N GLU A 484 9.06 13.68 16.38
CA GLU A 484 9.09 15.12 16.64
C GLU A 484 8.42 15.94 15.52
N GLU A 485 8.40 15.44 14.28
CA GLU A 485 7.72 16.06 13.14
C GLU A 485 6.19 15.98 13.30
N ASP A 486 5.63 14.81 13.66
CA ASP A 486 4.19 14.63 13.87
C ASP A 486 3.64 15.50 15.02
N MET A 487 4.45 15.69 16.08
CA MET A 487 4.11 16.53 17.24
C MET A 487 4.15 18.04 16.93
N LEU A 488 4.74 18.44 15.80
CA LEU A 488 4.77 19.82 15.29
C LEU A 488 3.68 20.07 14.24
N GLU A 489 3.23 19.03 13.53
CA GLU A 489 2.17 19.10 12.51
C GLU A 489 0.75 19.32 13.07
N ASP A 490 0.54 19.09 14.36
CA ASP A 490 -0.75 19.40 15.03
C ASP A 490 -0.96 20.92 15.26
N SER A 491 -0.02 21.76 14.79
CA SER A 491 -0.16 23.22 14.76
C SER A 491 0.00 23.78 13.33
N ASP A 492 -1.15 24.02 12.69
CA ASP A 492 -1.30 24.85 11.48
C ASP A 492 -0.61 24.36 10.19
N ASP A 493 -0.89 23.15 9.70
CA ASP A 493 -0.66 22.84 8.28
C ASP A 493 -1.96 22.44 7.53
N ASP A 494 -2.52 23.47 6.89
CA ASP A 494 -3.36 23.35 5.70
C ASP A 494 -2.47 22.76 4.59
N PHE A 495 -2.43 21.43 4.48
CA PHE A 495 -1.82 20.70 3.38
C PHE A 495 -2.43 21.17 2.06
N THR A 496 -1.87 22.23 1.45
CA THR A 496 -2.20 22.61 0.08
C THR A 496 -1.52 21.63 -0.86
N TYR A 497 -2.24 20.55 -1.16
CA TYR A 497 -1.94 19.57 -2.19
C TYR A 497 -2.00 20.25 -3.58
N ASN A 498 -0.95 20.98 -3.96
CA ASN A 498 -0.88 21.73 -5.23
C ASN A 498 0.45 21.48 -5.94
N ASP A 499 0.68 20.23 -6.36
CA ASP A 499 1.66 19.95 -7.43
C ASP A 499 1.28 18.73 -8.32
N TYR A 500 0.00 18.33 -8.31
CA TYR A 500 -0.54 17.30 -9.20
C TYR A 500 -1.88 17.75 -9.82
N GLU A 501 -1.82 18.61 -10.83
CA GLU A 501 -2.97 18.85 -11.71
C GLU A 501 -2.65 18.36 -13.13
N ASP A 502 -2.96 17.10 -13.42
CA ASP A 502 -3.27 16.67 -14.79
C ASP A 502 -4.19 15.43 -14.80
N ILE A 503 -5.29 15.47 -14.02
CA ILE A 503 -6.56 14.79 -14.34
C ILE A 503 -7.71 15.71 -13.87
N PRO A 504 -8.70 16.05 -14.71
CA PRO A 504 -9.91 16.70 -14.24
C PRO A 504 -10.65 15.74 -13.30
N ILE A 505 -10.88 16.20 -12.06
CA ILE A 505 -11.80 15.60 -11.11
C ILE A 505 -13.10 15.29 -11.86
N THR A 506 -13.39 14.00 -12.03
CA THR A 506 -14.74 13.58 -12.40
C THR A 506 -15.66 14.14 -11.33
N GLU A 507 -16.68 14.92 -11.69
CA GLU A 507 -17.73 15.22 -10.72
C GLU A 507 -18.16 13.87 -10.12
N PRO A 508 -18.12 13.71 -8.79
CA PRO A 508 -18.52 12.44 -8.19
C PRO A 508 -19.88 12.10 -8.75
N VAL A 509 -20.02 10.88 -9.29
CA VAL A 509 -21.32 10.36 -9.70
C VAL A 509 -22.25 10.68 -8.55
N ARG A 510 -23.19 11.61 -8.77
CA ARG A 510 -24.22 11.93 -7.79
C ARG A 510 -25.04 10.66 -7.65
N THR A 511 -24.62 9.81 -6.74
CA THR A 511 -25.49 8.80 -6.17
C THR A 511 -26.68 9.55 -5.62
N ASP A 512 -27.89 9.09 -5.98
CA ASP A 512 -29.12 9.64 -5.43
C ASP A 512 -28.95 9.82 -3.91
N PRO A 513 -29.47 10.91 -3.32
CA PRO A 513 -29.24 11.23 -1.91
C PRO A 513 -29.46 9.99 -1.05
N LYS A 514 -28.41 9.56 -0.32
CA LYS A 514 -28.48 8.44 0.62
C LYS A 514 -29.67 8.67 1.53
N ILE A 515 -30.67 7.81 1.44
CA ILE A 515 -31.92 7.99 2.19
C ILE A 515 -31.62 8.05 3.68
N GLY A 516 -32.08 9.12 4.34
CA GLY A 516 -31.79 9.31 5.76
C GLY A 516 -32.41 8.19 6.59
N ARG A 517 -31.73 7.68 7.63
CA ARG A 517 -32.24 6.60 8.52
C ARG A 517 -33.66 6.88 9.06
N ASN A 518 -34.06 8.16 9.18
CA ASN A 518 -35.36 8.59 9.67
C ASN A 518 -36.38 8.99 8.56
N GLU A 519 -35.99 8.98 7.29
CA GLU A 519 -36.86 9.31 6.15
C GLU A 519 -37.81 8.15 5.77
N PRO A 520 -38.92 8.43 5.06
CA PRO A 520 -39.83 7.40 4.58
C PRO A 520 -39.12 6.40 3.66
N CYS A 521 -39.24 5.11 3.95
CA CYS A 521 -38.58 4.03 3.20
C CYS A 521 -39.08 3.95 1.75
N PRO A 522 -38.21 3.79 0.75
CA PRO A 522 -38.58 3.93 -0.66
C PRO A 522 -39.34 2.71 -1.21
N CYS A 523 -39.44 1.62 -0.43
CA CYS A 523 -40.23 0.44 -0.78
C CYS A 523 -41.76 0.64 -0.68
N GLY A 524 -42.23 1.86 -0.40
CA GLY A 524 -43.65 2.20 -0.32
C GLY A 524 -44.35 1.75 0.97
N SER A 525 -43.62 1.31 1.99
CA SER A 525 -44.20 0.78 3.23
C SER A 525 -44.78 1.85 4.17
N GLY A 526 -44.49 3.13 3.94
CA GLY A 526 -44.86 4.24 4.82
C GLY A 526 -44.10 4.31 6.14
N LYS A 527 -43.10 3.44 6.38
CA LYS A 527 -42.28 3.40 7.60
C LYS A 527 -40.93 4.12 7.40
N LYS A 528 -40.28 4.55 8.50
CA LYS A 528 -38.91 5.10 8.45
C LYS A 528 -37.90 4.05 7.96
N TYR A 529 -36.91 4.44 7.16
CA TYR A 529 -35.93 3.54 6.54
C TYR A 529 -35.25 2.58 7.54
N LYS A 530 -34.82 3.09 8.71
CA LYS A 530 -34.22 2.28 9.79
C LYS A 530 -35.11 1.18 10.37
N LYS A 531 -36.43 1.29 10.21
CA LYS A 531 -37.41 0.30 10.73
C LYS A 531 -37.97 -0.59 9.62
N CYS A 532 -37.42 -0.52 8.41
CA CYS A 532 -37.91 -1.26 7.26
C CYS A 532 -36.77 -1.97 6.55
N CYS A 533 -36.21 -1.39 5.48
CA CYS A 533 -35.23 -2.07 4.64
C CYS A 533 -33.81 -2.07 5.24
N MET A 534 -33.51 -1.19 6.20
CA MET A 534 -32.17 -1.15 6.81
C MET A 534 -31.85 -2.36 7.70
N ASN A 535 -32.87 -2.95 8.34
CA ASN A 535 -32.70 -4.09 9.26
C ASN A 535 -33.17 -5.42 8.64
N LYS A 536 -33.33 -5.48 7.31
CA LYS A 536 -33.50 -6.76 6.64
C LYS A 536 -32.12 -7.37 6.49
N THR A 537 -31.78 -8.29 7.39
CA THR A 537 -30.71 -9.25 7.17
C THR A 537 -31.08 -10.04 5.91
N THR A 538 -30.35 -9.82 4.82
CA THR A 538 -30.30 -10.75 3.68
C THR A 538 -29.15 -11.69 3.91
#